data_AF-A0A183KRA9-F1
#
_entry.id   AF-A0A183KRA9-F1
#
_cell.length_a   1.000
_cell.length_b   1.000
_cell.length_c   1.000
_cell.angle_alpha   90.00
_cell.angle_beta   90.00
_cell.angle_gamma   90.00
#
_symmetry.space_group_name_H-M   'P 1'
#
loop_
_entity.id
_entity.type
_entity.pdbx_description
1 polymer ?
#
loop_
_entity_poly.entity_id
_entity_poly.type
_entity_poly.pdbx_seq_one_letter_code
_entity_poly.pdbx_strand_id
1 'polypeptide(L)'
;MQSYLLFHLGILDCEFPQGCNAFKTISSNIYIEENGLKTDSTVLEISYTQENLLTDLNEAALALESAGLYECIQPVYNLILPVYESKCQYMNLAQIYHHIGRTYEAINRIESYGHRLFAAYYRVTFHGQVSYVCFILKEDKECIH
;
A
#
# COMPACT_ATOMS: atom_id res chain seq x y z
N MET A 1 -8.69 9.06 -0.31
CA MET A 1 -9.93 9.77 0.10
C MET A 1 -11.21 9.03 -0.31
N GLN A 2 -11.21 8.26 -1.41
CA GLN A 2 -12.39 7.47 -1.85
C GLN A 2 -12.46 6.03 -1.28
N SER A 3 -11.36 5.55 -0.70
CA SER A 3 -11.26 4.23 -0.04
C SER A 3 -11.97 4.14 1.32
N TYR A 4 -12.18 5.29 1.99
CA TYR A 4 -12.58 5.39 3.40
C TYR A 4 -14.07 5.11 3.67
N LEU A 5 -14.91 5.03 2.63
CA LEU A 5 -16.35 4.78 2.80
C LEU A 5 -16.71 3.29 2.68
N LEU A 6 -15.77 2.41 2.32
CA LEU A 6 -16.14 1.04 1.92
C LEU A 6 -16.08 -0.03 2.98
N PHE A 7 -15.33 0.17 4.05
CA PHE A 7 -15.23 -0.85 5.09
C PHE A 7 -16.45 -0.86 6.02
N HIS A 8 -17.35 0.12 5.92
CA HIS A 8 -18.44 0.30 6.88
C HIS A 8 -19.84 -0.09 6.39
N LEU A 9 -20.01 -0.38 5.09
CA LEU A 9 -21.30 -0.77 4.50
C LEU A 9 -21.23 -2.19 3.94
N GLY A 10 -21.22 -3.20 4.82
CA GLY A 10 -21.81 -4.55 4.71
C GLY A 10 -21.75 -5.38 3.42
N ILE A 11 -21.08 -4.92 2.36
CA ILE A 11 -21.04 -5.52 1.02
C ILE A 11 -19.68 -6.21 0.81
N LEU A 12 -18.61 -5.71 1.44
CA LEU A 12 -17.31 -6.38 1.49
C LEU A 12 -17.18 -7.45 2.60
N ASP A 13 -18.07 -7.47 3.60
CA ASP A 13 -17.94 -8.36 4.77
C ASP A 13 -18.03 -9.86 4.43
N CYS A 14 -18.72 -10.23 3.35
CA CYS A 14 -18.87 -11.62 2.95
C CYS A 14 -17.68 -12.18 2.15
N GLU A 15 -16.96 -11.34 1.40
CA GLU A 15 -15.81 -11.76 0.58
C GLU A 15 -14.45 -11.32 1.17
N PHE A 16 -14.41 -10.33 2.07
CA PHE A 16 -13.21 -9.83 2.75
C PHE A 16 -13.38 -9.71 4.28
N PRO A 17 -13.56 -10.84 4.99
CA PRO A 17 -14.02 -10.86 6.39
C PRO A 17 -13.04 -10.24 7.39
N GLN A 18 -11.80 -9.96 7.00
CA GLN A 18 -10.80 -9.34 7.86
C GLN A 18 -10.82 -7.80 7.81
N GLY A 19 -11.49 -7.18 6.84
CA GLY A 19 -11.59 -5.73 6.75
C GLY A 19 -10.22 -5.02 6.72
N CYS A 20 -10.11 -3.89 7.42
CA CYS A 20 -8.85 -3.14 7.59
C CYS A 20 -7.73 -3.94 8.30
N ASN A 21 -8.06 -5.01 9.04
CA ASN A 21 -7.04 -5.81 9.72
C ASN A 21 -6.15 -6.57 8.74
N ALA A 22 -6.64 -6.87 7.53
CA ALA A 22 -5.86 -7.51 6.49
C ALA A 22 -4.65 -6.67 6.02
N PHE A 23 -4.77 -5.34 6.15
CA PHE A 23 -3.75 -4.38 5.74
C PHE A 23 -2.67 -4.12 6.79
N LYS A 24 -2.84 -4.63 8.01
CA LYS A 24 -1.90 -4.40 9.12
C LYS A 24 -0.47 -4.89 8.82
N THR A 25 -0.35 -5.94 7.99
CA THR A 25 0.93 -6.49 7.53
C THR A 25 1.63 -5.57 6.51
N ILE A 26 0.87 -4.74 5.80
CA ILE A 26 1.40 -3.76 4.82
C ILE A 26 1.71 -2.43 5.52
N SER A 27 0.78 -1.94 6.33
CA SER A 27 0.96 -0.69 7.09
C SER A 27 0.05 -0.65 8.31
N SER A 28 0.63 -0.37 9.48
CA SER A 28 -0.12 -0.12 10.71
C SER A 28 -0.90 1.20 10.68
N ASN A 29 -0.51 2.15 9.81
CA ASN A 29 -1.16 3.46 9.72
C ASN A 29 -2.57 3.36 9.15
N ILE A 30 -2.80 2.43 8.21
CA ILE A 30 -4.12 2.21 7.58
C ILE A 30 -5.17 1.93 8.66
N TYR A 31 -4.86 1.02 9.60
CA TYR A 31 -5.78 0.70 10.69
C TYR A 31 -6.07 1.92 11.59
N ILE A 32 -5.07 2.76 11.86
CA ILE A 32 -5.20 3.92 12.76
C ILE A 32 -6.01 5.03 12.10
N GLU A 33 -5.75 5.31 10.82
CA GLU A 33 -6.42 6.35 10.05
C GLU A 33 -7.87 5.98 9.78
N GLU A 34 -8.15 4.73 9.38
CA GLU A 34 -9.52 4.27 9.10
C GLU A 34 -10.40 4.22 10.37
N ASN A 35 -9.85 3.85 11.53
CA ASN A 35 -10.61 3.85 12.78
C ASN A 35 -10.66 5.23 13.47
N GLY A 36 -9.84 6.19 13.05
CA GLY A 36 -9.71 7.50 13.66
C GLY A 36 -10.64 8.58 13.09
N LEU A 37 -11.24 8.33 11.93
CA LEU A 37 -12.11 9.28 11.22
C LEU A 37 -13.55 9.21 11.75
N LYS A 38 -14.04 10.31 12.32
CA LYS A 38 -15.48 10.52 12.57
C LYS A 38 -16.12 10.94 11.25
N THR A 39 -17.12 10.21 10.79
CA THR A 39 -17.81 10.51 9.53
C THR A 39 -18.63 11.80 9.65
N ASP A 40 -18.34 12.78 8.80
CA ASP A 40 -19.25 13.91 8.60
C ASP A 40 -20.42 13.43 7.74
N SER A 41 -21.63 13.57 8.30
CA SER A 41 -22.90 13.00 7.81
C SER A 41 -23.38 13.44 6.42
N THR A 42 -22.58 14.17 5.64
CA THR A 42 -23.01 14.83 4.39
C THR A 42 -22.28 14.36 3.14
N VAL A 43 -21.47 13.30 3.20
CA VAL A 43 -20.76 12.78 2.02
C VAL A 43 -21.71 11.92 1.18
N LEU A 44 -21.90 12.28 -0.09
CA LEU A 44 -22.64 11.49 -1.08
C LEU A 44 -21.94 10.14 -1.27
N GLU A 45 -22.69 9.07 -0.99
CA GLU A 45 -22.24 7.69 -1.05
C GLU A 45 -22.06 7.24 -2.50
N ILE A 46 -20.81 7.24 -2.99
CA ILE A 46 -20.46 6.57 -4.24
C ILE A 46 -20.36 5.07 -3.93
N SER A 47 -21.19 4.26 -4.59
CA SER A 47 -21.12 2.81 -4.49
C SER A 47 -19.77 2.34 -5.05
N TYR A 48 -18.85 1.98 -4.17
CA TYR A 48 -17.59 1.37 -4.56
C TYR A 48 -17.70 -0.13 -4.30
N THR A 49 -17.16 -0.88 -5.24
CA THR A 49 -17.35 -2.32 -5.34
C THR A 49 -16.04 -3.03 -5.07
N GLN A 50 -16.11 -4.34 -4.88
CA GLN A 50 -14.92 -5.16 -4.75
C GLN A 50 -14.02 -5.11 -5.99
N GLU A 51 -14.59 -4.93 -7.18
CA GLU A 51 -13.79 -4.77 -8.40
C GLU A 51 -12.95 -3.48 -8.32
N ASN A 52 -13.51 -2.40 -7.78
CA ASN A 52 -12.75 -1.17 -7.52
C ASN A 52 -11.61 -1.41 -6.52
N LEU A 53 -11.87 -2.17 -5.44
CA LEU A 53 -10.81 -2.54 -4.48
C LEU A 53 -9.68 -3.33 -5.16
N LEU A 54 -10.03 -4.33 -5.97
CA LEU A 54 -9.02 -5.13 -6.67
C LEU A 54 -8.21 -4.28 -7.66
N THR A 55 -8.83 -3.35 -8.36
CA THR A 55 -8.13 -2.40 -9.24
C THR A 55 -7.17 -1.53 -8.43
N ASP A 56 -7.64 -0.92 -7.35
CA ASP A 56 -6.82 -0.05 -6.48
C ASP A 56 -5.62 -0.82 -5.90
N LEU A 57 -5.80 -2.08 -5.49
CA LEU A 57 -4.72 -2.91 -4.96
C LEU A 57 -3.69 -3.30 -6.04
N ASN A 58 -4.14 -3.57 -7.27
CA ASN A 58 -3.22 -3.81 -8.39
C ASN A 58 -2.42 -2.54 -8.74
N GLU A 59 -3.09 -1.38 -8.79
CA GLU A 59 -2.41 -0.09 -8.99
C GLU A 59 -1.43 0.22 -7.88
N ALA A 60 -1.78 -0.08 -6.62
CA ALA A 60 -0.88 0.06 -5.48
C ALA A 60 0.37 -0.82 -5.61
N ALA A 61 0.24 -2.07 -6.09
CA ALA A 61 1.40 -2.93 -6.33
C ALA A 61 2.36 -2.36 -7.39
N LEU A 62 1.82 -1.76 -8.46
CA LEU A 62 2.63 -1.08 -9.48
C LEU A 62 3.29 0.21 -8.93
N ALA A 63 2.56 0.97 -8.12
CA ALA A 63 3.10 2.14 -7.44
C ALA A 63 4.25 1.77 -6.50
N LEU A 64 4.10 0.70 -5.71
CA LEU A 64 5.15 0.16 -4.83
C LEU A 64 6.39 -0.28 -5.62
N GLU A 65 6.21 -0.90 -6.79
CA GLU A 65 7.31 -1.25 -7.70
C GLU A 65 8.06 0.00 -8.17
N SER A 66 7.34 1.03 -8.60
CA SER A 66 7.94 2.30 -9.03
C SER A 66 8.66 3.05 -7.90
N ALA A 67 8.20 2.87 -6.66
CA ALA A 67 8.82 3.43 -5.46
C ALA A 67 10.02 2.61 -4.96
N GLY A 68 10.31 1.45 -5.57
CA GLY A 68 11.37 0.54 -5.15
C GLY A 68 11.08 -0.24 -3.86
N LEU A 69 9.81 -0.26 -3.42
CA LEU A 69 9.34 -0.94 -2.21
C LEU A 69 8.89 -2.38 -2.51
N TYR A 70 9.81 -3.17 -3.06
CA TYR A 70 9.51 -4.52 -3.54
C TYR A 70 9.04 -5.49 -2.46
N GLU A 71 9.46 -5.31 -1.20
CA GLU A 71 9.04 -6.14 -0.05
C GLU A 71 7.55 -6.03 0.27
N CYS A 72 6.92 -4.91 -0.08
CA CYS A 72 5.50 -4.67 0.19
C CYS A 72 4.58 -5.24 -0.90
N ILE A 73 5.13 -5.59 -2.07
CA ILE A 73 4.34 -6.08 -3.22
C ILE A 73 3.71 -7.44 -2.92
N GLN A 74 4.46 -8.39 -2.35
CA GLN A 74 3.94 -9.72 -2.00
C GLN A 74 2.81 -9.66 -0.96
N PRO A 75 2.93 -8.91 0.16
CA PRO A 75 1.83 -8.68 1.09
C PRO A 75 0.56 -8.12 0.43
N VAL A 76 0.68 -7.20 -0.54
CA VAL A 76 -0.47 -6.67 -1.29
C VAL A 76 -1.13 -7.75 -2.14
N TYR A 77 -0.35 -8.54 -2.89
CA TYR A 77 -0.92 -9.61 -3.71
C TYR A 77 -1.58 -10.74 -2.91
N ASN A 78 -1.11 -11.02 -1.69
CA ASN A 78 -1.75 -11.99 -0.82
C ASN A 78 -3.21 -11.61 -0.48
N LEU A 79 -3.57 -10.33 -0.57
CA LEU A 79 -4.96 -9.87 -0.41
C LEU A 79 -5.81 -10.15 -1.66
N ILE A 80 -5.20 -10.10 -2.83
CA ILE A 80 -5.87 -10.18 -4.13
C ILE A 80 -6.03 -11.64 -4.60
N LEU A 81 -5.00 -12.47 -4.40
CA LEU A 81 -4.95 -13.87 -4.85
C LEU A 81 -6.19 -14.70 -4.45
N PRO A 82 -6.63 -14.76 -3.18
CA PRO A 82 -7.76 -15.61 -2.79
C PRO A 82 -9.08 -15.22 -3.49
N VAL A 83 -9.22 -13.95 -3.87
CA VAL A 83 -10.38 -13.44 -4.59
C VAL A 83 -10.37 -13.87 -6.05
N TYR A 84 -9.21 -13.83 -6.72
CA TYR A 84 -9.11 -14.29 -8.11
C TYR A 84 -9.15 -15.81 -8.22
N GLU A 85 -8.65 -16.53 -7.22
CA GLU A 85 -8.76 -17.99 -7.12
C GLU A 85 -10.22 -18.44 -6.99
N SER A 86 -11.01 -17.80 -6.12
CA SER A 86 -12.43 -18.15 -5.95
C SER A 86 -13.28 -17.84 -7.20
N LYS A 87 -12.91 -16.80 -7.96
CA LYS A 87 -13.57 -16.39 -9.21
C LYS A 87 -13.03 -17.11 -10.45
N CYS A 88 -12.06 -18.02 -10.30
CA CYS A 88 -11.40 -18.74 -11.40
C CYS A 88 -10.83 -17.81 -12.49
N GLN A 89 -10.33 -16.62 -12.12
CA GLN A 89 -9.79 -15.65 -13.07
C GLN A 89 -8.31 -15.92 -13.36
N TYR A 90 -8.04 -17.01 -14.08
CA TYR A 90 -6.68 -17.52 -14.31
C TYR A 90 -5.76 -16.56 -15.07
N MET A 91 -6.32 -15.71 -15.95
CA MET A 91 -5.53 -14.70 -16.66
C MET A 91 -4.92 -13.66 -15.70
N ASN A 92 -5.72 -13.20 -14.73
CA ASN A 92 -5.27 -12.24 -13.72
C ASN A 92 -4.26 -12.89 -12.77
N LEU A 93 -4.50 -14.13 -12.36
CA LEU A 93 -3.54 -14.90 -11.58
C LEU A 93 -2.19 -15.04 -12.29
N ALA A 94 -2.19 -15.40 -13.57
CA ALA A 94 -0.95 -15.53 -14.36
C ALA A 94 -0.17 -14.21 -14.43
N GLN A 95 -0.86 -13.07 -14.61
CA GLN A 95 -0.23 -11.75 -14.63
C GLN A 95 0.40 -11.40 -13.27
N ILE A 96 -0.31 -11.66 -12.17
CA ILE A 96 0.18 -11.42 -10.81
C ILE A 96 1.43 -12.27 -10.53
N TYR A 97 1.38 -13.57 -10.81
CA TYR A 97 2.53 -14.44 -10.60
C TYR A 97 3.74 -14.06 -11.46
N HIS A 98 3.51 -13.60 -12.69
CA HIS A 98 4.59 -13.07 -13.53
C HIS A 98 5.18 -11.78 -12.94
N HIS A 99 4.35 -10.86 -12.43
CA HIS A 99 4.84 -9.63 -11.81
C HIS A 99 5.64 -9.90 -10.53
N ILE A 100 5.17 -10.83 -9.69
CA ILE A 100 5.90 -11.30 -8.51
C ILE A 100 7.28 -11.87 -8.91
N GLY A 101 7.34 -12.70 -9.97
CA GLY A 101 8.61 -13.23 -10.48
C GLY A 101 9.59 -12.13 -10.87
N ARG A 102 9.14 -11.14 -11.67
CA ARG A 102 9.96 -9.98 -12.06
C ARG A 102 10.40 -9.15 -10.86
N THR A 103 9.54 -9.02 -9.85
CA THR A 103 9.83 -8.32 -8.60
C THR A 103 11.00 -8.98 -7.86
N TYR A 104 10.98 -10.31 -7.71
CA TYR A 104 12.08 -11.03 -7.05
C TYR A 104 13.38 -10.98 -7.86
N GLU A 105 13.30 -11.05 -9.18
CA GLU A 105 14.47 -10.83 -10.04
C GLU A 105 15.05 -9.42 -9.86
N ALA A 106 14.19 -8.41 -9.73
CA ALA A 106 14.63 -7.04 -9.46
C ALA A 106 15.28 -6.90 -8.08
N ILE A 107 14.72 -7.53 -7.03
CA ILE A 107 15.33 -7.57 -5.69
C ILE A 107 16.72 -8.21 -5.77
N ASN A 108 16.83 -9.40 -6.35
CA ASN A 108 18.10 -10.11 -6.47
C ASN A 108 19.15 -9.30 -7.24
N ARG A 109 18.71 -8.58 -8.28
CA ARG A 109 19.57 -7.64 -9.02
C ARG A 109 20.07 -6.53 -8.10
N ILE A 110 19.18 -5.89 -7.36
CA ILE A 110 19.52 -4.78 -6.45
C ILE A 110 20.45 -5.22 -5.32
N GLU A 111 20.22 -6.40 -4.73
CA GLU A 111 21.10 -6.98 -3.71
C GLU A 111 22.51 -7.23 -4.25
N SER A 112 22.61 -7.71 -5.49
CA SER A 112 23.90 -7.95 -6.15
C SER A 112 24.68 -6.67 -6.45
N TYR A 113 23.99 -5.53 -6.65
CA TYR A 113 24.60 -4.21 -6.91
C TYR A 113 24.74 -3.33 -5.65
N GLY A 114 24.36 -3.81 -4.46
CA GLY A 114 24.66 -3.15 -3.18
C GLY A 114 23.94 -1.82 -2.91
N HIS A 115 22.86 -1.48 -3.63
CA HIS A 115 22.23 -0.17 -3.51
C HIS A 115 20.73 -0.24 -3.23
N ARG A 116 20.40 -0.15 -1.94
CA ARG A 116 19.05 0.23 -1.49
C ARG A 116 19.16 1.54 -0.71
N LEU A 117 18.88 2.67 -1.38
CA LEU A 117 18.72 3.97 -0.73
C LEU A 117 17.38 3.96 0.01
N PHE A 118 17.42 3.60 1.30
CA PHE A 118 16.30 3.92 2.18
C PHE A 118 16.33 5.44 2.44
N ALA A 119 15.17 6.08 2.37
CA ALA A 119 15.02 7.51 2.58
C ALA A 119 15.79 7.98 3.83
N ALA A 120 16.52 9.09 3.70
CA ALA A 120 17.17 9.73 4.83
C ALA A 120 16.19 10.67 5.53
N TYR A 121 15.95 10.43 6.82
CA TYR A 121 15.12 11.28 7.67
C TYR A 121 16.02 12.14 8.56
N TYR A 122 15.83 13.45 8.50
CA TYR A 122 16.57 14.40 9.35
C TYR A 122 15.65 14.97 10.43
N ARG A 123 16.08 14.88 11.69
CA ARG A 123 15.45 15.60 12.79
C ARG A 123 15.89 17.06 12.73
N VAL A 124 14.96 17.96 12.38
CA VAL A 124 15.23 19.40 12.36
C VAL A 124 14.50 20.04 13.54
N THR A 125 15.23 20.89 14.27
CA THR A 125 14.69 21.62 15.43
C THR A 125 14.73 23.10 15.10
N PHE A 126 13.57 23.76 15.14
CA PHE A 126 13.48 25.21 14.96
C PHE A 126 13.46 25.88 16.33
N HIS A 127 14.43 26.75 16.58
CA HIS A 127 14.54 27.51 17.83
C HIS A 127 13.98 28.93 17.63
N GLY A 128 12.90 29.25 18.35
CA GLY A 128 12.22 30.56 18.38
C GLY A 128 11.45 30.74 19.70
N GLN A 129 10.50 31.69 19.80
CA GLN A 129 9.63 31.86 20.98
C GLN A 129 8.81 30.59 21.32
N VAL A 130 8.61 29.72 20.33
CA VAL A 130 8.04 28.38 20.46
C VAL A 130 8.96 27.42 19.71
N SER A 131 9.31 26.29 20.33
CA SER A 131 10.17 25.26 19.73
C SER A 131 9.32 24.24 18.98
N TYR A 132 9.66 23.96 17.72
CA TYR A 132 9.00 22.93 16.91
C TYR A 132 10.02 21.87 16.47
N VAL A 133 9.62 20.60 16.53
CA VAL A 133 10.38 19.47 16.00
C VAL A 133 9.65 18.95 14.77
N CYS A 134 10.35 18.89 13.63
CA CYS A 134 9.83 18.33 12.40
C CYS A 134 10.83 17.33 11.82
N PHE A 135 10.31 16.26 11.20
CA PHE A 135 11.11 15.30 10.45
C PHE A 135 11.01 15.68 8.97
N ILE A 136 12.16 15.91 8.33
CA ILE A 136 12.22 16.19 6.89
C ILE A 136 12.69 14.94 6.17
N LEU A 137 11.92 14.55 5.16
CA LEU A 137 12.28 13.54 4.17
C LEU A 137 13.22 14.18 3.15
N LYS A 138 14.44 13.67 3.02
CA LYS A 138 15.31 14.02 1.91
C LYS A 138 15.14 12.95 0.83
N GLU A 139 14.57 13.31 -0.31
CA GLU A 139 14.67 12.51 -1.53
C GLU A 139 16.12 12.57 -2.01
N ASP A 140 16.97 11.69 -1.49
CA ASP A 140 18.33 11.55 -1.99
C ASP A 140 18.28 10.84 -3.35
N LYS A 141 18.35 11.63 -4.42
CA LYS A 141 18.85 11.18 -5.73
C LYS A 141 20.37 11.24 -5.69
N GLU A 142 20.99 10.15 -6.17
CA GLU A 142 22.43 9.87 -6.32
C GLU A 142 23.08 9.07 -5.18
N CYS A 143 23.42 7.82 -5.49
CA CYS A 143 24.52 7.10 -4.87
C CYS A 143 25.77 7.23 -5.74
N ILE A 144 26.85 7.74 -5.15
CA ILE A 144 28.25 7.65 -5.58
C ILE A 144 28.92 6.86 -4.44
N HIS A 145 29.60 5.72 -4.62
CA HIS A 145 30.84 5.45 -5.37
C HIS A 145 30.95 3.96 -5.74
#